data_AF-A0A4V0X724-F1
#
_entry.id   AF-A0A4V0X724-F1
#
_cell.length_a   1.000
_cell.length_b   1.000
_cell.length_c   1.000
_cell.angle_alpha   90.00
_cell.angle_beta   90.00
_cell.angle_gamma   90.00
#
_symmetry.space_group_name_H-M   'P 1'
#
loop_
_entity.id
_entity.type
_entity.pdbx_description
1 polymer ?
#
loop_
_entity_poly.entity_id
_entity_poly.type
_entity_poly.pdbx_seq_one_letter_code
_entity_poly.pdbx_strand_id
1 'polypeptide(L)' 'MYIIKIKGKVKIPDYVQIRDDKFTLLAYFRADRPENALLKCGLGESEEKIKKVIAELPYGKILKLELA' A
#
# COMPACT_ATOMS: atom_id res chain seq x y z
N MET A 1 -10.62 -3.71 -2.42
CA MET A 1 -9.52 -3.51 -1.44
C MET A 1 -9.23 -2.01 -1.33
N TYR A 2 -8.60 -1.57 -0.25
CA TYR A 2 -8.19 -0.18 -0.05
C TYR A 2 -6.69 -0.08 0.18
N ILE A 3 -6.05 0.96 -0.35
CA ILE A 3 -4.66 1.30 -0.09
C ILE A 3 -4.57 2.68 0.56
N ILE A 4 -3.73 2.79 1.57
CA ILE A 4 -3.43 4.03 2.30
C ILE A 4 -1.93 4.21 2.35
N LYS A 5 -1.45 5.41 2.02
CA LYS A 5 -0.07 5.82 2.26
C LYS A 5 -0.01 6.73 3.49
N ILE A 6 0.78 6.36 4.47
CA ILE A 6 0.99 7.10 5.71
C ILE A 6 2.34 7.80 5.63
N LYS A 7 2.34 9.12 5.84
CA LYS A 7 3.57 9.90 5.87
C LYS A 7 4.28 9.64 7.20
N GLY A 8 5.52 9.18 7.10
CA GLY A 8 6.41 9.08 8.23
C GLY A 8 6.88 10.46 8.70
N LYS A 9 7.23 10.60 9.97
CA LYS A 9 7.77 11.85 10.55
C LYS A 9 9.24 11.66 10.88
N VAL A 10 10.11 12.44 10.24
CA VAL A 10 11.58 12.60 10.45
C VAL A 10 12.39 11.30 10.63
N LYS A 11 12.14 10.55 11.70
CA LYS A 11 12.77 9.25 12.00
C LYS A 11 11.94 8.04 11.58
N ILE A 12 10.64 8.21 11.34
CA ILE A 12 9.74 7.15 10.90
C ILE A 12 9.67 7.21 9.38
N PRO A 13 9.98 6.10 8.67
CA PRO A 13 9.84 6.04 7.22
C PRO A 13 8.37 6.08 6.80
N ASP A 14 8.10 6.33 5.53
CA ASP A 14 6.75 6.26 4.99
C ASP A 14 6.22 4.82 5.00
N TYR A 15 4.93 4.66 5.28
CA TYR A 15 4.27 3.36 5.33
C TYR A 15 3.11 3.29 4.35
N VAL A 16 2.75 2.07 3.98
CA VAL A 16 1.61 1.74 3.16
C VAL A 16 0.80 0.66 3.88
N GLN A 17 -0.51 0.85 3.92
CA GLN A 17 -1.49 -0.11 4.42
C GLN A 17 -2.36 -0.58 3.27
N ILE A 18 -2.56 -1.89 3.18
CA ILE A 18 -3.56 -2.50 2.32
C ILE A 18 -4.63 -3.10 3.21
N ARG A 19 -5.89 -2.79 2.91
CA ARG A 19 -7.06 -3.24 3.64
C ARG A 19 -8.04 -3.93 2.71
N ASP A 20 -8.81 -4.87 3.23
CA ASP A 20 -9.95 -5.46 2.51
C ASP A 20 -11.17 -4.52 2.55
N ASP A 21 -12.27 -4.91 1.92
CA ASP A 21 -13.51 -4.12 1.89
C ASP A 21 -14.15 -3.96 3.28
N LYS A 22 -13.96 -4.94 4.17
CA LYS A 22 -14.31 -4.87 5.60
C LYS A 22 -13.30 -4.09 6.45
N PHE A 23 -12.37 -3.37 5.83
CA PHE A 23 -11.28 -2.64 6.48
C PHE A 23 -10.32 -3.52 7.31
N THR A 24 -10.30 -4.83 7.08
CA THR A 24 -9.31 -5.74 7.69
C THR A 24 -7.93 -5.40 7.16
N LEU A 25 -6.94 -5.26 8.03
CA LEU A 25 -5.56 -5.01 7.65
C LEU A 25 -4.98 -6.27 6.98
N LEU A 26 -4.79 -6.23 5.67
CA LEU A 26 -4.18 -7.31 4.90
C LEU A 26 -2.66 -7.18 4.87
N ALA A 27 -2.16 -5.96 4.64
CA ALA A 27 -0.73 -5.69 4.56
C ALA A 27 -0.36 -4.38 5.27
N TYR A 28 0.81 -4.38 5.91
CA TYR A 28 1.43 -3.18 6.45
C TYR A 28 2.94 -3.22 6.19
N PHE A 29 3.43 -2.27 5.41
CA PHE A 29 4.82 -2.24 4.99
C PHE A 29 5.33 -0.83 4.74
N ARG A 30 6.64 -0.69 4.59
CA ARG A 30 7.26 0.61 4.28
C ARG A 30 7.12 0.93 2.80
N ALA A 31 6.79 2.18 2.46
CA ALA A 31 6.68 2.64 1.08
C ALA A 31 8.01 2.54 0.32
N ASP A 32 9.13 2.53 1.05
CA ASP A 32 10.49 2.40 0.50
C ASP A 32 10.78 0.99 -0.07
N ARG A 33 10.15 -0.06 0.48
CA ARG A 33 10.36 -1.46 0.05
C ARG A 33 9.04 -2.24 0.00
N PRO A 34 8.18 -1.95 -0.99
CA PRO A 34 6.86 -2.58 -1.09
C PRO A 34 6.92 -4.01 -1.64
N GLU A 35 7.97 -4.37 -2.38
CA GLU A 35 8.10 -5.61 -3.17
C GLU A 35 7.89 -6.87 -2.34
N ASN A 36 8.68 -7.05 -1.27
CA ASN A 36 8.57 -8.22 -0.39
C ASN A 36 7.21 -8.34 0.30
N ALA A 37 6.56 -7.22 0.60
CA ALA A 37 5.27 -7.23 1.28
C ALA A 37 4.12 -7.51 0.31
N LEU A 38 4.20 -6.98 -0.91
CA LEU A 38 3.25 -7.25 -1.97
C LEU A 38 3.30 -8.71 -2.40
N LEU A 39 4.49 -9.29 -2.53
CA LEU A 39 4.67 -10.71 -2.80
C LEU A 39 4.03 -11.58 -1.70
N LYS A 40 4.26 -11.24 -0.42
CA LYS A 40 3.68 -11.96 0.73
C LYS A 40 2.17 -11.84 0.84
N CYS A 41 1.58 -10.78 0.32
CA CYS A 41 0.14 -10.57 0.30
C CYS A 41 -0.55 -11.17 -0.93
N GLY A 42 0.19 -11.86 -1.80
CA GLY A 42 -0.35 -12.39 -3.07
C GLY A 42 -0.63 -11.30 -4.12
N LEU A 43 -0.10 -10.09 -3.92
CA LEU A 43 -0.23 -8.95 -4.84
C LEU A 43 1.00 -8.77 -5.72
N GLY A 44 1.85 -9.80 -5.84
CA GLY A 44 3.04 -9.78 -6.68
C GLY A 44 2.72 -9.50 -8.16
N GLU A 45 1.64 -10.07 -8.69
CA GLU A 45 1.20 -9.81 -10.08
C GLU A 45 0.70 -8.37 -10.30
N SER A 46 0.24 -7.72 -9.23
CA SER A 46 -0.20 -6.33 -9.26
C SER A 46 0.87 -5.36 -8.73
N GLU A 47 2.11 -5.83 -8.52
CA GLU A 47 3.17 -5.05 -7.88
C GLU A 47 3.43 -3.73 -8.63
N GLU A 48 3.58 -3.79 -9.96
CA GLU A 48 3.83 -2.61 -10.78
C GLU A 48 2.69 -1.59 -10.70
N LYS A 49 1.44 -2.05 -10.73
CA LYS A 49 0.25 -1.21 -10.54
C LYS A 49 0.29 -0.56 -9.15
N ILE A 50 0.55 -1.33 -8.11
CA ILE A 50 0.60 -0.81 -6.74
C ILE A 50 1.74 0.20 -6.57
N LYS A 51 2.93 -0.05 -7.15
CA LYS A 51 4.05 0.91 -7.13
C LYS A 51 3.67 2.23 -7.79
N LYS A 52 3.05 2.21 -8.98
CA LYS A 52 2.54 3.42 -9.65
C LYS A 52 1.52 4.15 -8.79
N VAL A 53 0.55 3.42 -8.25
CA VAL A 53 -0.45 3.97 -7.33
C VAL A 53 0.22 4.61 -6.12
N ILE A 54 1.14 3.94 -5.43
CA ILE A 54 1.86 4.50 -4.27
C ILE A 54 2.65 5.76 -4.64
N ALA A 55 3.21 5.82 -5.85
CA ALA A 55 3.96 7.00 -6.33
C ALA A 55 3.04 8.20 -6.57
N GLU A 56 1.85 7.98 -7.17
CA GLU A 56 0.86 9.03 -7.44
C GLU A 56 -0.02 9.36 -6.23
N LEU A 57 -0.15 8.44 -5.26
CA LEU A 57 -1.03 8.60 -4.12
C LEU A 57 -0.48 9.63 -3.12
N PRO A 58 -1.25 10.68 -2.79
CA PRO A 58 -0.90 11.57 -1.71
C PRO A 58 -1.04 10.89 -0.35
N TYR A 59 -0.17 11.29 0.58
CA TYR A 59 -0.20 10.78 1.95
C TYR A 59 -1.51 11.13 2.66
N GLY A 60 -2.02 10.19 3.44
CA GLY A 60 -3.27 10.34 4.21
C GLY A 60 -4.54 10.13 3.38
N LYS A 61 -4.44 9.86 2.07
CA LYS A 61 -5.61 9.48 1.26
C LYS A 61 -5.78 7.97 1.18
N ILE A 62 -7.04 7.56 1.18
CA ILE A 62 -7.49 6.19 0.94
C ILE A 62 -7.85 6.10 -0.54
N LEU A 63 -7.29 5.12 -1.25
CA LEU A 63 -7.69 4.81 -2.61
C LEU A 63 -8.21 3.38 -2.68
N LYS A 64 -9.31 3.19 -3.40
CA LYS A 64 -9.88 1.87 -3.61
C LYS A 64 -9.11 1.18 -4.74
N LEU A 65 -8.53 0.02 -4.43
CA LEU A 65 -7.98 -0.89 -5.41
C LEU A 65 -9.14 -1.75 -5.93
N GLU A 66 -9.58 -1.44 -7.15
CA GLU A 66 -10.40 -2.35 -7.96
C GLU A 66 -9.45 -3.35 -8.63
N LEU A 67 -9.23 -4.48 -7.96
CA LEU A 67 -8.71 -5.68 -8.61
C LEU A 67 -9.90 -6.27 -9.38
N ALA A 68 -10.07 -5.82 -10.63
CA ALA A 68 -11.03 -6.36 -11.58
C ALA A 68 -10.54 -7.71 -12.13
#